data_AF-A0A431IT59-F1
#
_entry.id   AF-A0A431IT59-F1
#
_cell.length_a   1.000
_cell.length_b   1.000
_cell.length_c   1.000
_cell.angle_alpha   90.00
_cell.angle_beta   90.00
_cell.angle_gamma   90.00
#
_symmetry.space_group_name_H-M   'P 1'
#
loop_
_entity.id
_entity.type
_entity.pdbx_description
1 polymer ?
#
loop_
_entity_poly.entity_id
_entity_poly.type
_entity_poly.pdbx_seq_one_letter_code
_entity_poly.pdbx_strand_id
1 'polypeptide(L)'
;MSKIIQPKDIYKQALAFEKCAKILHEQYDFWDNSTKIGGFMNEALSVELYLKAILLFEKNEIKRTHHFDELFKLLSEESQNEIISLFNNSIDNKKEQEKSLLESIYNSEFTSELIEILPHYKNLFVDVRYKFENKPIYPIIYLSEIRESLKKRCNNLGIL
;
A
#
# COMPACT_ATOMS: atom_id res chain seq x y z
N MET A 1 -9.93 -31.66 -5.93
CA MET A 1 -8.59 -31.05 -6.06
C MET A 1 -8.74 -29.55 -5.90
N SER A 2 -8.02 -28.93 -4.97
CA SER A 2 -7.98 -27.47 -4.83
C SER A 2 -7.25 -26.87 -6.02
N LYS A 3 -7.81 -25.82 -6.64
CA LYS A 3 -7.18 -25.09 -7.74
C LYS A 3 -5.83 -24.53 -7.27
N ILE A 4 -4.76 -24.77 -8.02
CA ILE A 4 -3.44 -24.17 -7.75
C ILE A 4 -3.54 -22.68 -8.06
N ILE A 5 -3.36 -21.84 -7.05
CA ILE A 5 -3.38 -20.37 -7.18
C ILE A 5 -2.09 -19.93 -7.87
N GLN A 6 -2.21 -19.11 -8.90
CA GLN A 6 -1.06 -18.54 -9.62
C GLN A 6 -0.83 -17.08 -9.19
N PRO A 7 0.40 -16.53 -9.30
CA PRO A 7 0.69 -15.12 -9.03
C PRO A 7 -0.27 -14.16 -9.76
N LYS A 8 -0.59 -14.46 -11.03
CA LYS A 8 -1.52 -13.68 -11.85
C LYS A 8 -2.96 -13.65 -11.31
N ASP A 9 -3.39 -14.68 -10.57
CA ASP A 9 -4.73 -14.71 -9.98
C ASP A 9 -4.81 -13.69 -8.84
N ILE A 10 -3.76 -13.63 -8.00
CA ILE A 10 -3.65 -12.65 -6.90
C ILE A 10 -3.51 -11.23 -7.46
N TYR A 11 -2.68 -11.04 -8.50
CA TYR A 11 -2.50 -9.76 -9.18
C TYR A 11 -3.82 -9.21 -9.74
N LYS A 12 -4.64 -10.06 -10.39
CA LYS A 12 -5.97 -9.65 -10.88
C LYS A 12 -6.90 -9.20 -9.77
N GLN A 13 -6.84 -9.87 -8.61
CA GLN A 13 -7.60 -9.45 -7.45
C GLN A 13 -7.10 -8.11 -6.90
N ALA A 14 -5.79 -7.88 -6.86
CA ALA A 14 -5.19 -6.59 -6.47
C ALA A 14 -5.68 -5.45 -7.38
N LEU A 15 -5.70 -5.68 -8.70
CA LEU A 15 -6.24 -4.72 -9.68
C LEU A 15 -7.73 -4.42 -9.46
N ALA A 16 -8.53 -5.41 -9.08
CA ALA A 16 -9.94 -5.19 -8.79
C ALA A 16 -10.11 -4.25 -7.58
N PHE A 17 -9.35 -4.48 -6.51
CA PHE A 17 -9.36 -3.61 -5.33
C PHE A 17 -8.83 -2.21 -5.62
N GLU A 18 -7.78 -2.06 -6.43
CA GLU A 18 -7.31 -0.76 -6.90
C GLU A 18 -8.43 0.01 -7.62
N LYS A 19 -9.14 -0.64 -8.54
CA LYS A 19 -10.24 0.00 -9.28
C LYS A 19 -11.36 0.44 -8.33
N CYS A 20 -11.71 -0.39 -7.35
CA CYS A 20 -12.67 -0.03 -6.31
C CYS A 20 -12.19 1.17 -5.49
N ALA A 21 -10.92 1.19 -5.07
CA ALA A 21 -10.35 2.31 -4.32
C ALA A 21 -10.44 3.61 -5.11
N LYS A 22 -10.08 3.58 -6.40
CA LYS A 22 -10.15 4.74 -7.29
C LYS A 22 -11.58 5.30 -7.40
N ILE A 23 -12.57 4.45 -7.64
CA ILE A 23 -13.98 4.87 -7.71
C ILE A 23 -14.41 5.54 -6.41
N LEU A 24 -14.07 4.97 -5.26
CA LEU A 24 -14.43 5.52 -3.96
C LEU A 24 -13.73 6.85 -3.70
N HIS A 25 -12.45 6.98 -4.05
CA HIS A 25 -11.72 8.24 -3.90
C HIS A 25 -12.28 9.36 -4.79
N GLU A 26 -12.78 9.04 -5.98
CA GLU A 26 -13.40 9.99 -6.92
C GLU A 26 -14.83 10.42 -6.52
N GLN A 27 -15.55 9.58 -5.76
CA GLN A 27 -16.94 9.83 -5.36
C GLN A 27 -17.09 10.77 -4.16
N TYR A 28 -16.04 10.98 -3.36
CA TYR A 28 -16.12 11.77 -2.14
C TYR A 28 -15.37 13.10 -2.25
N ASP A 29 -16.07 14.17 -1.86
CA ASP A 29 -15.51 15.52 -1.82
C ASP A 29 -14.25 15.58 -0.95
N PHE A 30 -13.30 16.44 -1.34
CA PHE A 30 -11.99 16.55 -0.69
C PHE A 30 -12.09 16.74 0.83
N TRP A 31 -13.16 17.40 1.29
CA TRP A 31 -13.37 17.84 2.67
C TRP A 31 -14.10 16.82 3.56
N ASP A 32 -14.72 15.76 3.02
CA ASP A 32 -15.35 14.72 3.83
C ASP A 32 -14.42 13.50 3.97
N ASN A 33 -13.54 13.58 4.97
CA ASN A 33 -12.62 12.51 5.31
C ASN A 33 -13.28 11.31 6.02
N SER A 34 -14.59 11.37 6.33
CA SER A 34 -15.32 10.29 7.01
C SER A 34 -15.72 9.16 6.05
N THR A 35 -15.91 9.48 4.77
CA THR A 35 -16.41 8.55 3.75
C THR A 35 -15.30 7.86 2.94
N LYS A 36 -14.07 8.38 3.00
CA LYS A 36 -12.89 7.83 2.28
C LYS A 36 -12.30 6.54 2.88
N ILE A 37 -12.80 6.09 4.05
CA ILE A 37 -12.38 4.84 4.72
C ILE A 37 -12.42 3.67 3.73
N GLY A 38 -13.51 3.53 2.97
CA GLY A 38 -13.65 2.47 1.97
C GLY A 38 -12.55 2.53 0.90
N GLY A 39 -12.18 3.71 0.43
CA GLY A 39 -11.11 3.91 -0.55
C GLY A 39 -9.76 3.43 -0.02
N PHE A 40 -9.36 3.91 1.16
CA PHE A 40 -8.10 3.50 1.80
C PHE A 40 -8.03 2.00 2.11
N MET A 41 -9.14 1.39 2.53
CA MET A 41 -9.19 -0.04 2.81
C MET A 41 -8.97 -0.88 1.55
N ASN A 42 -9.63 -0.52 0.44
CA ASN A 42 -9.43 -1.19 -0.84
C ASN A 42 -8.00 -0.99 -1.36
N GLU A 43 -7.44 0.20 -1.15
CA GLU A 43 -6.06 0.49 -1.55
C GLU A 43 -5.05 -0.33 -0.74
N ALA A 44 -5.21 -0.41 0.58
CA ALA A 44 -4.40 -1.24 1.46
C ALA A 44 -4.49 -2.73 1.10
N LEU A 45 -5.67 -3.23 0.74
CA LEU A 45 -5.85 -4.61 0.25
C LEU A 45 -5.07 -4.84 -1.05
N SER A 46 -5.07 -3.88 -1.97
CA SER A 46 -4.29 -4.02 -3.21
C SER A 46 -2.78 -4.07 -2.95
N VAL A 47 -2.25 -3.27 -2.02
CA VAL A 47 -0.84 -3.31 -1.58
C VAL A 47 -0.48 -4.70 -1.04
N GLU A 48 -1.29 -5.23 -0.13
CA GLU A 48 -1.11 -6.57 0.44
C GLU A 48 -1.05 -7.65 -0.65
N LEU A 49 -1.99 -7.58 -1.61
CA LEU A 49 -2.09 -8.58 -2.66
C LEU A 49 -0.96 -8.48 -3.68
N TYR A 50 -0.48 -7.28 -4.01
CA TYR A 50 0.72 -7.16 -4.85
C TYR A 50 1.95 -7.77 -4.17
N LEU A 51 2.17 -7.49 -2.87
CA LEU A 51 3.25 -8.11 -2.11
C LEU A 51 3.14 -9.65 -2.13
N LYS A 52 1.92 -10.19 -1.93
CA LYS A 52 1.67 -11.64 -1.99
C LYS A 52 1.87 -12.22 -3.39
N ALA A 53 1.52 -11.48 -4.45
CA ALA A 53 1.74 -11.91 -5.82
C ALA A 53 3.23 -12.02 -6.14
N ILE A 54 4.03 -11.04 -5.74
CA ILE A 54 5.50 -11.05 -5.89
C ILE A 54 6.09 -12.21 -5.08
N LEU A 55 5.71 -12.37 -3.81
CA LEU A 55 6.21 -13.45 -2.96
C LEU A 55 5.90 -14.84 -3.51
N LEU A 56 4.68 -15.04 -4.03
CA LEU A 56 4.28 -16.28 -4.67
C LEU A 56 5.08 -16.53 -5.95
N PHE A 57 5.37 -15.49 -6.74
CA PHE A 57 6.19 -15.62 -7.94
C PHE A 57 7.64 -16.01 -7.61
N GLU A 58 8.25 -15.35 -6.64
CA GLU A 58 9.66 -15.55 -6.31
C GLU A 58 9.93 -16.84 -5.52
N LYS A 59 9.02 -17.20 -4.61
CA LYS A 59 9.27 -18.23 -3.60
C LYS A 59 8.22 -19.34 -3.56
N ASN A 60 7.20 -19.26 -4.42
CA ASN A 60 6.06 -20.18 -4.43
C ASN A 60 5.36 -20.27 -3.05
N GLU A 61 5.30 -19.15 -2.31
CA GLU A 61 4.78 -19.10 -0.94
C GLU A 61 3.67 -18.04 -0.79
N ILE A 62 2.63 -18.38 -0.02
CA ILE A 62 1.57 -17.44 0.39
C ILE A 62 1.56 -17.34 1.91
N LYS A 63 1.86 -16.16 2.44
CA LYS A 63 1.81 -15.89 3.88
C LYS A 63 0.44 -15.40 4.33
N ARG A 64 -0.03 -15.91 5.47
CA ARG A 64 -1.25 -15.46 6.14
C ARG A 64 -0.93 -14.33 7.12
N THR A 65 -0.54 -13.18 6.59
CA THR A 65 -0.35 -11.92 7.33
C THR A 65 -0.90 -10.75 6.51
N HIS A 66 -1.16 -9.64 7.18
CA HIS A 66 -1.57 -8.36 6.61
C HIS A 66 -0.51 -7.27 6.83
N HIS A 67 0.60 -7.60 7.51
CA HIS A 67 1.66 -6.64 7.82
C HIS A 67 2.55 -6.44 6.60
N PHE A 68 2.56 -5.23 6.05
CA PHE A 68 3.27 -4.94 4.81
C PHE A 68 4.79 -5.08 4.97
N ASP A 69 5.34 -4.66 6.11
CA ASP A 69 6.78 -4.76 6.38
C ASP A 69 7.25 -6.22 6.46
N GLU A 70 6.47 -7.11 7.07
CA GLU A 70 6.75 -8.54 7.12
C GLU A 70 6.74 -9.16 5.72
N LEU A 71 5.73 -8.84 4.90
CA LEU A 71 5.65 -9.33 3.52
C LEU A 71 6.79 -8.79 2.66
N PHE A 72 7.13 -7.51 2.81
CA PHE A 72 8.20 -6.86 2.05
C PHE A 72 9.58 -7.45 2.36
N LYS A 73 9.90 -7.66 3.65
CA LYS A 73 11.15 -8.29 4.10
C LYS A 73 11.32 -9.73 3.58
N LEU A 74 10.22 -10.39 3.23
CA LEU A 74 10.24 -11.74 2.67
C LEU A 74 10.49 -11.76 1.15
N LEU A 75 10.46 -10.64 0.45
CA LEU A 75 10.80 -10.59 -0.97
C LEU A 75 12.30 -10.77 -1.21
N SER A 76 12.70 -11.06 -2.43
CA SER A 76 14.11 -11.03 -2.83
C SER A 76 14.72 -9.62 -2.66
N GLU A 77 16.03 -9.54 -2.41
CA GLU A 77 16.74 -8.24 -2.34
C GLU A 77 16.57 -7.45 -3.64
N GLU A 78 16.57 -8.12 -4.79
CA GLU A 78 16.32 -7.51 -6.10
C GLU A 78 14.96 -6.80 -6.12
N SER A 79 13.88 -7.51 -5.73
CA SER A 79 12.55 -6.90 -5.67
C SER A 79 12.47 -5.77 -4.65
N GLN A 80 13.06 -5.94 -3.46
CA GLN A 80 13.07 -4.87 -2.45
C GLN A 80 13.73 -3.60 -3.00
N ASN A 81 14.91 -3.72 -3.60
CA ASN A 81 15.65 -2.60 -4.17
C ASN A 81 14.90 -1.93 -5.33
N GLU A 82 14.32 -2.74 -6.23
CA GLU A 82 13.53 -2.23 -7.36
C GLU A 82 12.27 -1.48 -6.87
N ILE A 83 11.55 -2.02 -5.89
CA ILE A 83 10.36 -1.36 -5.33
C ILE A 83 10.75 -0.05 -4.63
N ILE A 84 11.85 -0.02 -3.87
CA ILE A 84 12.36 1.20 -3.23
C ILE A 84 12.71 2.25 -4.29
N SER A 85 13.38 1.86 -5.37
CA SER A 85 13.72 2.76 -6.46
C SER A 85 12.46 3.33 -7.13
N LEU A 86 11.50 2.47 -7.47
CA LEU A 86 10.21 2.88 -8.05
C LEU A 86 9.43 3.82 -7.13
N PHE A 87 9.46 3.57 -5.83
CA PHE A 87 8.82 4.39 -4.81
C PHE A 87 9.47 5.77 -4.70
N ASN A 88 10.78 5.83 -4.56
CA ASN A 88 11.52 7.09 -4.51
C ASN A 88 11.30 7.94 -5.77
N ASN A 89 11.22 7.29 -6.94
CA ASN A 89 10.92 7.97 -8.22
C ASN A 89 9.45 8.41 -8.36
N SER A 90 8.56 7.95 -7.49
CA SER A 90 7.14 8.32 -7.50
C SER A 90 6.79 9.48 -6.59
N ILE A 91 7.66 9.80 -5.61
CA ILE A 91 7.47 10.94 -4.73
C ILE A 91 7.75 12.22 -5.52
N ASP A 92 6.74 13.06 -5.65
CA ASP A 92 6.84 14.37 -6.31
C ASP A 92 6.83 15.53 -5.30
N ASN A 93 7.03 16.75 -5.80
CA ASN A 93 7.00 17.95 -4.97
C ASN A 93 5.65 18.15 -4.24
N LYS A 94 4.55 17.65 -4.80
CA LYS A 94 3.22 17.78 -4.19
C LYS A 94 3.11 16.89 -2.95
N LYS A 95 3.67 15.67 -3.01
CA LYS A 95 3.73 14.76 -1.86
C LYS A 95 4.59 15.32 -0.73
N GLU A 96 5.72 15.93 -1.05
CA GLU A 96 6.55 16.59 -0.04
C GLU A 96 5.84 17.78 0.61
N GLN A 97 5.09 18.58 -0.14
CA GLN A 97 4.25 19.65 0.43
C GLN A 97 3.14 19.11 1.34
N GLU A 98 2.49 18.02 0.94
CA GLU A 98 1.46 17.34 1.73
C GLU A 98 2.04 16.83 3.06
N LYS A 99 3.23 16.21 3.00
CA LYS A 99 3.98 15.78 4.19
C LYS A 99 4.27 16.95 5.12
N SER A 100 4.88 18.04 4.64
CA SER A 100 5.22 19.19 5.49
C SER A 100 4.00 19.82 6.15
N LEU A 101 2.86 19.87 5.44
CA LEU A 101 1.60 20.33 6.03
C LEU A 101 1.16 19.44 7.19
N LEU A 102 1.23 18.11 7.03
CA LEU A 102 0.86 17.17 8.07
C LEU A 102 1.84 17.20 9.24
N GLU A 103 3.14 17.32 9.01
CA GLU A 103 4.13 17.48 10.08
C GLU A 103 3.81 18.69 10.96
N SER A 104 3.40 19.80 10.34
CA SER A 104 2.92 20.98 11.06
C SER A 104 1.61 20.75 11.82
N ILE A 105 0.67 19.98 11.28
CA ILE A 105 -0.62 19.69 11.94
C ILE A 105 -0.43 18.78 13.14
N TYR A 106 0.41 17.75 13.00
CA TYR A 106 0.66 16.74 14.03
C TYR A 106 1.80 17.10 14.99
N ASN A 107 2.56 18.17 14.70
CA ASN A 107 3.76 18.57 15.43
C ASN A 107 4.74 17.40 15.58
N SER A 108 4.99 16.69 14.48
CA SER A 108 5.84 15.50 14.41
C SER A 108 6.50 15.42 13.03
N GLU A 109 7.74 14.94 12.97
CA GLU A 109 8.41 14.62 11.71
C GLU A 109 7.94 13.25 11.18
N PHE A 110 7.84 13.12 9.86
CA PHE A 110 7.53 11.86 9.19
C PHE A 110 8.67 11.47 8.25
N THR A 111 8.89 10.17 8.09
CA THR A 111 9.87 9.64 7.16
C THR A 111 9.30 9.56 5.73
N SER A 112 10.16 9.78 4.74
CA SER A 112 9.85 9.50 3.33
C SER A 112 10.50 8.19 2.86
N GLU A 113 11.14 7.43 3.75
CA GLU A 113 11.81 6.18 3.40
C GLU A 113 10.84 5.00 3.48
N LEU A 114 10.69 4.26 2.38
CA LEU A 114 9.74 3.15 2.29
C LEU A 114 9.86 2.15 3.46
N ILE A 115 11.10 1.77 3.80
CA ILE A 115 11.38 0.76 4.83
C ILE A 115 10.88 1.23 6.20
N GLU A 116 10.92 2.54 6.46
CA GLU A 116 10.46 3.14 7.70
C GLU A 116 8.95 3.40 7.68
N ILE A 117 8.36 3.64 6.50
CA ILE A 117 6.91 3.81 6.33
C ILE A 117 6.15 2.51 6.57
N LEU A 118 6.59 1.38 6.01
CA LEU A 118 5.82 0.13 6.03
C LEU A 118 5.42 -0.35 7.44
N PRO A 119 6.27 -0.30 8.48
CA PRO A 119 5.90 -0.64 9.84
C PRO A 119 4.75 0.19 10.41
N HIS A 120 4.61 1.47 10.01
CA HIS A 120 3.52 2.33 10.47
C HIS A 120 2.16 1.89 9.94
N TYR A 121 2.11 1.12 8.84
CA TYR A 121 0.88 0.58 8.28
C TYR A 121 0.52 -0.83 8.79
N LYS A 122 1.26 -1.36 9.78
CA LYS A 122 0.98 -2.67 10.39
C LYS A 122 -0.48 -2.83 10.84
N ASN A 123 -1.03 -1.79 11.46
CA ASN A 123 -2.40 -1.79 11.98
C ASN A 123 -3.38 -1.00 11.08
N LEU A 124 -3.00 -0.66 9.85
CA LEU A 124 -3.79 0.23 8.98
C LEU A 124 -5.26 -0.20 8.84
N PHE A 125 -5.51 -1.50 8.64
CA PHE A 125 -6.86 -2.06 8.54
C PHE A 125 -7.69 -1.91 9.83
N VAL A 126 -7.03 -1.81 10.98
CA VAL A 126 -7.64 -1.61 12.30
C VAL A 126 -7.83 -0.12 12.54
N ASP A 127 -6.77 0.65 12.37
CA ASP A 127 -6.73 2.08 12.68
C ASP A 127 -7.76 2.86 11.85
N VAL A 128 -7.87 2.56 10.55
CA VAL A 128 -8.82 3.21 9.64
C VAL A 128 -10.28 2.96 10.07
N ARG A 129 -10.60 1.79 10.65
CA ARG A 129 -11.96 1.48 11.15
C ARG A 129 -12.30 2.25 12.43
N TYR A 130 -11.30 2.55 13.25
CA TYR A 130 -11.48 3.26 14.52
C TYR A 130 -11.15 4.75 14.43
N LYS A 131 -11.08 5.31 13.22
CA LYS A 131 -10.85 6.75 12.98
C LYS A 131 -11.86 7.65 13.71
N PHE A 132 -13.07 7.17 13.95
CA PHE A 132 -14.13 7.90 14.68
C PHE A 132 -13.94 7.91 16.21
N GLU A 133 -12.98 7.15 16.74
CA GLU A 133 -12.70 7.07 18.18
C GLU A 133 -11.66 8.09 18.65
N ASN A 134 -11.35 9.12 17.84
CA ASN A 134 -10.35 10.16 18.12
C ASN A 134 -8.95 9.62 18.45
N LYS A 135 -8.62 8.40 17.97
CA LYS A 135 -7.26 7.87 18.09
C LYS A 135 -6.38 8.47 16.98
N PRO A 136 -5.17 8.92 17.30
CA PRO A 136 -4.24 9.37 16.27
C PRO A 136 -3.89 8.19 15.36
N ILE A 137 -3.95 8.42 14.05
CA ILE A 137 -3.57 7.46 13.01
C ILE A 137 -2.37 8.03 12.30
N TYR A 138 -1.37 7.20 12.02
CA TYR A 138 -0.24 7.63 11.20
C TYR A 138 -0.74 8.08 9.81
N PRO A 139 -0.27 9.22 9.27
CA PRO A 139 -0.79 9.73 8.01
C PRO A 139 -0.68 8.74 6.85
N ILE A 140 -1.78 8.59 6.11
CA ILE A 140 -1.88 7.68 4.95
C ILE A 140 -1.48 8.45 3.68
N ILE A 141 -0.28 9.02 3.67
CA ILE A 141 0.19 9.91 2.59
C ILE A 141 0.83 9.18 1.42
N TYR A 142 1.49 8.06 1.68
CA TYR A 142 2.32 7.36 0.69
C TYR A 142 1.68 6.06 0.19
N LEU A 143 0.47 5.73 0.62
CA LEU A 143 -0.15 4.44 0.31
C LEU A 143 -0.33 4.22 -1.21
N SER A 144 -0.66 5.29 -1.95
CA SER A 144 -0.80 5.24 -3.40
C SER A 144 0.53 5.02 -4.12
N GLU A 145 1.59 5.69 -3.68
CA GLU A 145 2.95 5.57 -4.20
C GLU A 145 3.51 4.17 -3.97
N ILE A 146 3.26 3.60 -2.78
CA ILE A 146 3.61 2.22 -2.44
C ILE A 146 2.89 1.24 -3.38
N ARG A 147 1.57 1.42 -3.53
CA ARG A 147 0.74 0.56 -4.41
C ARG A 147 1.24 0.58 -5.86
N GLU A 148 1.45 1.76 -6.42
CA GLU A 148 1.91 1.90 -7.81
C GLU A 148 3.30 1.28 -8.01
N SER A 149 4.21 1.46 -7.06
CA SER A 149 5.55 0.86 -7.11
C SER A 149 5.50 -0.67 -7.10
N LEU A 150 4.66 -1.25 -6.27
CA LEU A 150 4.45 -2.71 -6.21
C LEU A 150 3.81 -3.26 -7.49
N LYS A 151 2.82 -2.56 -8.03
CA LYS A 151 2.17 -2.91 -9.30
C LYS A 151 3.17 -2.88 -10.45
N LYS A 152 4.00 -1.84 -10.55
CA LYS A 152 5.08 -1.75 -11.53
C LYS A 152 6.05 -2.92 -11.40
N ARG A 153 6.44 -3.29 -10.17
CA ARG A 153 7.28 -4.47 -9.96
C ARG A 153 6.62 -5.77 -10.43
N CYS A 154 5.32 -5.97 -10.15
CA CYS A 154 4.58 -7.12 -10.68
C CYS A 154 4.64 -7.18 -12.21
N ASN A 155 4.44 -6.04 -12.88
CA ASN A 155 4.52 -5.97 -14.33
C ASN A 155 5.93 -6.29 -14.86
N ASN A 156 6.98 -5.77 -14.21
CA ASN A 156 8.38 -6.02 -14.58
C ASN A 156 8.74 -7.51 -14.44
N LEU A 157 8.14 -8.21 -13.46
CA LEU A 157 8.28 -9.66 -13.27
C LEU A 157 7.43 -10.50 -14.24
N GLY A 158 6.59 -9.88 -15.07
CA GLY A 158 5.69 -10.59 -15.99
C GLY A 158 4.46 -11.21 -15.30
N ILE A 159 4.09 -10.74 -14.11
CA ILE A 159 2.88 -11.15 -13.39
C ILE A 159 1.68 -10.37 -13.98
N LEU A 160 1.14 -10.84 -15.11
CA LEU A 160 0.00 -10.23 -15.84
C LEU A 160 -1.12 -11.25 -16.11
#